data_AF-A0A9W7BI11-F1
#
_entry.id   AF-A0A9W7BI11-F1
#
_cell.length_a   1.000
_cell.length_b   1.000
_cell.length_c   1.000
_cell.angle_alpha   90.00
_cell.angle_beta   90.00
_cell.angle_gamma   90.00
#
_symmetry.space_group_name_H-M   'P 1'
#
loop_
_entity.id
_entity.type
_entity.pdbx_description
1 polymer ?
#
loop_
_entity_poly.entity_id
_entity_poly.type
_entity_poly.pdbx_seq_one_letter_code
_entity_poly.pdbx_strand_id
1 'polypeptide(L)'
;IDISPNSDGGILKKVTTPGDPSSGFAQAGNEVQAHYTGYLNDPSGDKFDSSVDRGQVFKFAVGTGQVIKAWDVAFMAMHKGEKATIVLKSDYGYGDRGSPPKIPGGATLCFEVELLGFGEKEKEIWELSNEEKIEKCKKIKDEATGLFKEKRFAEAASLYDSVSEFFTDEDGAIEGEEADAIFTSCMSNAAMCYIKVKDYASAITSCSRVLKEQEEHVKCLYRRGVARLELGLLEEAKDDLMKAYKLAPTDKAVRTALADYKQKKKDAKAKDKAAYGGLFGKVSMYDEKKGPKVTLQPSENNPKVFFDMKQGEESLGKIVMQVYEDIVPKTAKNFIQLCTGEAGSTADGTPLHYKGSTFHRVIKDFMIQGGDFTNGNGTGGVSIYGEKFDDENFDLKHTEEGQLSMANAGPGTNGSQFFITSRDVPHLDGKHVVFGKVVEGMDIVRKIEDIEKGESDKPVVDIVVEDCGRV
;
A
#
# COMPACT_ATOMS: atom_id res chain seq x y z
N ILE A 1 -34.10 -10.43 35.04
CA ILE A 1 -34.35 -9.05 35.53
C ILE A 1 -34.91 -8.28 34.35
N ASP A 2 -36.06 -7.63 34.53
CA ASP A 2 -36.55 -6.69 33.52
C ASP A 2 -35.74 -5.41 33.61
N ILE A 3 -35.11 -5.05 32.50
CA ILE A 3 -34.28 -3.85 32.37
C ILE A 3 -34.87 -2.87 31.35
N SER A 4 -36.09 -3.13 30.86
CA SER A 4 -36.77 -2.20 29.96
C SER A 4 -36.98 -0.83 30.61
N PRO A 5 -36.79 0.29 29.88
CA PRO A 5 -36.99 1.63 30.44
C PRO A 5 -38.39 1.85 31.04
N ASN A 6 -39.40 1.14 30.52
CA ASN A 6 -40.79 1.25 30.95
C ASN A 6 -41.22 0.13 31.91
N SER A 7 -40.33 -0.79 32.29
CA SER A 7 -40.67 -1.99 33.09
C SER A 7 -41.82 -2.81 32.50
N ASP A 8 -41.81 -2.99 31.17
CA ASP A 8 -42.86 -3.65 30.39
C ASP A 8 -42.51 -5.09 29.98
N GLY A 9 -41.44 -5.64 30.57
CA GLY A 9 -40.87 -6.94 30.24
C GLY A 9 -40.31 -7.01 28.82
N GLY A 10 -40.08 -5.87 28.17
CA GLY A 10 -39.60 -5.80 26.80
C GLY A 10 -38.13 -6.16 26.62
N ILE A 11 -37.32 -6.06 27.69
CA ILE A 11 -35.92 -6.47 27.71
C ILE A 11 -35.65 -7.21 29.03
N LEU A 12 -35.41 -8.52 28.92
CA LEU A 12 -35.10 -9.38 30.05
C LEU A 12 -33.63 -9.77 30.02
N LYS A 13 -32.90 -9.43 31.09
CA LYS A 13 -31.50 -9.79 31.29
C LYS A 13 -31.37 -10.91 32.32
N LYS A 14 -30.58 -11.94 32.01
CA LYS A 14 -30.15 -12.99 32.93
C LYS A 14 -28.64 -13.06 32.95
N VAL A 15 -28.02 -12.70 34.07
CA VAL A 15 -26.57 -12.82 34.26
C VAL A 15 -26.22 -14.30 34.31
N THR A 16 -25.27 -14.72 33.47
CA THR A 16 -24.74 -16.09 33.43
C THR A 16 -23.39 -16.17 34.14
N THR A 17 -22.56 -15.14 33.98
CA THR A 17 -21.31 -14.96 34.72
C THR A 17 -21.22 -13.53 35.23
N PRO A 18 -21.06 -13.28 36.54
CA PRO A 18 -20.92 -11.93 37.07
C PRO A 18 -19.62 -11.28 36.59
N GLY A 19 -19.67 -9.98 36.27
CA GLY A 19 -18.50 -9.15 36.00
C GLY A 19 -17.88 -8.57 37.27
N ASP A 20 -16.88 -7.73 37.10
CA ASP A 20 -16.20 -6.98 38.18
C ASP A 20 -17.07 -5.80 38.66
N PRO A 21 -17.64 -5.84 39.88
CA PRO A 21 -18.49 -4.77 40.38
C PRO A 21 -17.75 -3.44 40.55
N SER A 22 -16.42 -3.46 40.71
CA SER A 22 -15.61 -2.24 40.86
C SER A 22 -15.42 -1.48 39.55
N SER A 23 -15.75 -2.10 38.41
CA SER A 23 -15.67 -1.47 37.08
C SER A 23 -16.70 -0.37 36.86
N GLY A 24 -17.77 -0.30 37.67
CA GLY A 24 -18.88 0.60 37.44
C GLY A 24 -19.71 0.20 36.21
N PHE A 25 -20.28 1.19 35.53
CA PHE A 25 -21.17 1.01 34.37
C PHE A 25 -20.81 1.98 33.25
N ALA A 26 -20.95 1.54 32.01
CA ALA A 26 -20.81 2.41 30.83
C ALA A 26 -21.84 3.53 30.86
N GLN A 27 -21.42 4.74 30.50
CA GLN A 27 -22.29 5.90 30.34
C GLN A 27 -22.65 6.10 28.86
N ALA A 28 -23.74 6.81 28.59
CA ALA A 28 -24.11 7.16 27.22
C ALA A 28 -22.96 7.90 26.52
N GLY A 29 -22.59 7.44 25.31
CA GLY A 29 -21.45 7.93 24.53
C GLY A 29 -20.14 7.19 24.76
N ASN A 30 -20.03 6.33 25.78
CA ASN A 30 -18.86 5.46 25.94
C ASN A 30 -18.79 4.43 24.80
N GLU A 31 -17.57 4.13 24.34
CA GLU A 31 -17.33 2.97 23.49
C GLU A 31 -17.40 1.72 24.36
N VAL A 32 -18.28 0.79 23.98
CA VAL A 32 -18.38 -0.56 24.55
C VAL A 32 -17.65 -1.54 23.63
N GLN A 33 -16.89 -2.45 24.23
CA GLN A 33 -16.25 -3.59 23.56
C GLN A 33 -16.92 -4.87 24.03
N ALA A 34 -17.51 -5.64 23.11
CA ALA A 34 -18.31 -6.80 23.46
C ALA A 34 -18.17 -7.97 22.49
N HIS A 35 -18.41 -9.18 23.01
CA HIS A 35 -18.76 -10.33 22.20
C HIS A 35 -20.26 -10.63 22.30
N TYR A 36 -20.85 -11.13 21.21
CA TYR A 36 -22.24 -11.56 21.20
C TYR A 36 -22.48 -12.73 20.25
N THR A 37 -23.54 -13.48 20.52
CA THR A 37 -24.21 -14.38 19.58
C THR A 37 -25.72 -14.16 19.66
N GLY A 38 -26.36 -13.98 18.51
CA GLY A 38 -27.79 -13.70 18.38
C GLY A 38 -28.57 -14.89 17.82
N TYR A 39 -29.71 -15.18 18.45
CA TYR A 39 -30.63 -16.27 18.14
C TYR A 39 -32.07 -15.77 18.05
N LEU A 40 -32.90 -16.41 17.21
CA LEU A 40 -34.34 -16.16 17.19
C LEU A 40 -35.02 -16.81 18.40
N ASN A 41 -35.89 -16.05 19.07
CA ASN A 41 -36.69 -16.41 20.25
C ASN A 41 -35.87 -16.71 21.52
N ASP A 42 -35.02 -17.73 21.51
CA ASP A 42 -34.24 -18.20 22.66
C ASP A 42 -32.90 -18.83 22.22
N PRO A 43 -31.97 -19.17 23.13
CA PRO A 43 -30.65 -19.70 22.76
C PRO A 43 -30.66 -21.03 21.99
N SER A 44 -31.78 -21.77 21.98
CA SER A 44 -31.94 -23.00 21.19
C SER A 44 -32.52 -22.75 19.79
N GLY A 45 -32.94 -21.52 19.50
CA GLY A 45 -33.45 -21.12 18.20
C GLY A 45 -32.36 -20.85 17.16
N ASP A 46 -32.78 -20.44 15.96
CA ASP A 46 -31.87 -20.24 14.84
C ASP A 46 -30.89 -19.10 15.12
N LYS A 47 -29.59 -19.41 15.12
CA LYS A 47 -28.51 -18.43 15.18
C LYS A 47 -28.51 -17.59 13.91
N PHE A 48 -28.63 -16.27 14.04
CA PHE A 48 -28.62 -15.36 12.89
C PHE A 48 -27.29 -14.59 12.74
N ASP A 49 -26.56 -14.37 13.84
CA ASP A 49 -25.31 -13.61 13.84
C ASP A 49 -24.42 -13.89 15.08
N SER A 50 -23.10 -13.75 14.94
CA SER A 50 -22.14 -13.91 16.06
C SER A 50 -20.83 -13.20 15.79
N SER A 51 -20.39 -12.36 16.74
CA SER A 51 -19.05 -11.76 16.68
C SER A 51 -17.94 -12.74 17.07
N VAL A 52 -18.27 -13.75 17.87
CA VAL A 52 -17.34 -14.83 18.27
C VAL A 52 -16.99 -15.70 17.07
N ASP A 53 -17.97 -16.09 16.25
CA ASP A 53 -17.72 -16.87 15.03
C ASP A 53 -16.81 -16.12 14.03
N ARG A 54 -16.86 -14.78 14.04
CA ARG A 54 -15.98 -13.94 13.22
C ARG A 54 -14.59 -13.73 13.82
N GLY A 55 -14.39 -14.09 15.09
CA GLY A 55 -13.15 -13.79 15.81
C GLY A 55 -12.90 -12.28 15.98
N GLN A 56 -13.94 -11.46 15.98
CA GLN A 56 -13.84 -10.00 16.04
C GLN A 56 -14.59 -9.44 17.24
N VAL A 57 -13.95 -8.54 17.98
CA VAL A 57 -14.61 -7.76 19.04
C VAL A 57 -15.55 -6.75 18.40
N PHE A 58 -16.79 -6.68 18.85
CA PHE A 58 -17.74 -5.69 18.38
C PHE A 58 -17.63 -4.42 19.23
N LYS A 59 -17.44 -3.27 18.58
CA LYS A 59 -17.28 -1.96 19.20
C LYS A 59 -18.40 -1.02 18.77
N PHE A 60 -19.01 -0.30 19.71
CA PHE A 60 -20.06 0.67 19.42
C PHE A 60 -20.21 1.70 20.55
N ALA A 61 -20.74 2.89 20.23
CA ALA A 61 -21.04 3.90 21.23
C ALA A 61 -22.41 3.64 21.88
N VAL A 62 -22.41 3.27 23.15
CA VAL A 62 -23.64 2.87 23.87
C VAL A 62 -24.50 4.09 24.24
N GLY A 63 -25.82 3.93 24.20
CA GLY A 63 -26.78 4.98 24.59
C GLY A 63 -26.93 6.11 23.58
N THR A 64 -26.45 5.90 22.34
CA THR A 64 -26.50 6.91 21.26
C THR A 64 -27.47 6.55 20.14
N GLY A 65 -28.13 5.40 20.20
CA GLY A 65 -29.02 4.91 19.15
C GLY A 65 -28.32 4.34 17.91
N GLN A 66 -27.01 4.10 17.97
CA GLN A 66 -26.25 3.43 16.89
C GLN A 66 -26.59 1.95 16.72
N VAL A 67 -27.10 1.31 17.77
CA VAL A 67 -27.49 -0.10 17.81
C VAL A 67 -28.96 -0.25 18.18
N ILE A 68 -29.49 -1.48 18.18
CA ILE A 68 -30.85 -1.72 18.63
C ILE A 68 -31.06 -1.22 20.06
N LYS A 69 -32.26 -0.71 20.36
CA LYS A 69 -32.58 -0.09 21.66
C LYS A 69 -32.25 -0.99 22.85
N ALA A 70 -32.46 -2.30 22.71
CA ALA A 70 -32.13 -3.27 23.76
C ALA A 70 -30.66 -3.29 24.13
N TRP A 71 -29.76 -3.08 23.17
CA TRP A 71 -28.32 -3.09 23.43
C TRP A 71 -27.85 -1.85 24.16
N ASP A 72 -28.35 -0.67 23.78
CA ASP A 72 -28.09 0.56 24.51
C ASP A 72 -28.43 0.40 26.00
N VAL A 73 -29.59 -0.18 26.28
CA VAL A 73 -30.04 -0.42 27.66
C VAL A 73 -29.25 -1.53 28.35
N ALA A 74 -29.05 -2.67 27.69
CA ALA A 74 -28.44 -3.85 28.30
C ALA A 74 -26.97 -3.63 28.68
N PHE A 75 -26.17 -3.04 27.79
CA PHE A 75 -24.73 -2.86 28.03
C PHE A 75 -24.42 -1.76 29.04
N MET A 76 -25.25 -0.72 29.16
CA MET A 76 -25.15 0.24 30.27
C MET A 76 -25.50 -0.37 31.63
N ALA A 77 -26.17 -1.52 31.67
CA ALA A 77 -26.53 -2.23 32.90
C ALA A 77 -25.57 -3.38 33.24
N MET A 78 -24.44 -3.54 32.51
CA MET A 78 -23.48 -4.63 32.71
C MET A 78 -22.17 -4.13 33.34
N HIS A 79 -21.55 -5.01 34.13
CA HIS A 79 -20.19 -4.82 34.60
C HIS A 79 -19.15 -5.38 33.62
N LYS A 80 -17.92 -4.86 33.65
CA LYS A 80 -16.81 -5.40 32.84
C LYS A 80 -16.57 -6.88 33.18
N GLY A 81 -16.43 -7.71 32.17
CA GLY A 81 -16.28 -9.17 32.26
C GLY A 81 -17.61 -9.93 32.44
N GLU A 82 -18.74 -9.23 32.56
CA GLU A 82 -20.03 -9.88 32.74
C GLU A 82 -20.49 -10.61 31.47
N LYS A 83 -21.01 -11.82 31.64
CA LYS A 83 -21.73 -12.56 30.61
C LYS A 83 -23.21 -12.62 30.96
N ALA A 84 -24.06 -12.38 29.99
CA ALA A 84 -25.50 -12.37 30.19
C ALA A 84 -26.26 -12.88 28.96
N THR A 85 -27.45 -13.40 29.20
CA THR A 85 -28.46 -13.64 28.17
C THR A 85 -29.46 -12.48 28.19
N ILE A 86 -29.68 -11.84 27.04
CA ILE A 86 -30.62 -10.74 26.82
C ILE A 86 -31.72 -11.25 25.91
N VAL A 87 -32.97 -11.26 26.38
CA VAL A 87 -34.15 -11.57 25.57
C VAL A 87 -34.94 -10.28 25.38
N LEU A 88 -35.27 -9.94 24.15
CA LEU A 88 -35.97 -8.70 23.82
C LEU A 88 -37.15 -8.92 22.86
N LYS A 89 -38.22 -8.16 23.08
CA LYS A 89 -39.34 -8.04 22.13
C LYS A 89 -38.92 -7.22 20.91
N SER A 90 -39.62 -7.40 19.81
CA SER A 90 -39.35 -6.74 18.52
C SER A 90 -39.21 -5.21 18.63
N ASP A 91 -40.01 -4.55 19.47
CA ASP A 91 -40.03 -3.08 19.61
C ASP A 91 -38.72 -2.49 20.17
N TYR A 92 -37.94 -3.32 20.85
CA TYR A 92 -36.59 -3.02 21.36
C TYR A 92 -35.48 -3.54 20.44
N GLY A 93 -35.84 -4.26 19.37
CA GLY A 93 -34.99 -4.77 18.31
C GLY A 93 -35.31 -4.11 16.96
N TYR A 94 -35.77 -4.91 16.00
CA TYR A 94 -36.03 -4.49 14.60
C TYR A 94 -37.52 -4.21 14.28
N GLY A 95 -38.39 -4.25 15.29
CA GLY A 95 -39.83 -3.99 15.16
C GLY A 95 -40.55 -4.92 14.18
N ASP A 96 -41.71 -4.48 13.70
CA ASP A 96 -42.55 -5.22 12.75
C ASP A 96 -41.91 -5.42 11.38
N ARG A 97 -40.88 -4.64 11.05
CA ARG A 97 -40.16 -4.75 9.77
C ARG A 97 -39.09 -5.86 9.79
N GLY A 98 -38.51 -6.16 10.95
CA GLY A 98 -37.42 -7.12 11.06
C GLY A 98 -36.14 -6.66 10.36
N SER A 99 -35.21 -7.59 10.12
CA SER A 99 -34.01 -7.42 9.30
C SER A 99 -33.88 -8.62 8.35
N PRO A 100 -34.66 -8.65 7.24
CA PRO A 100 -34.65 -9.75 6.30
C PRO A 100 -33.28 -9.96 5.63
N PRO A 101 -32.93 -11.20 5.22
CA PRO A 101 -33.76 -12.40 5.29
C PRO A 101 -33.69 -13.12 6.65
N LYS A 102 -32.78 -12.72 7.53
CA LYS A 102 -32.42 -13.51 8.73
C LYS A 102 -33.34 -13.25 9.93
N ILE A 103 -33.87 -12.05 10.06
CA ILE A 103 -34.70 -11.63 11.19
C ILE A 103 -36.08 -11.26 10.67
N PRO A 104 -37.11 -12.09 10.91
CA PRO A 104 -38.48 -11.75 10.57
C PRO A 104 -39.01 -10.52 11.31
N GLY A 105 -40.01 -9.87 10.74
CA GLY A 105 -40.78 -8.83 11.43
C GLY A 105 -41.47 -9.36 12.68
N GLY A 106 -41.48 -8.58 13.77
CA GLY A 106 -42.13 -8.96 15.03
C GLY A 106 -41.38 -10.04 15.81
N ALA A 107 -40.18 -10.43 15.39
CA ALA A 107 -39.41 -11.49 16.05
C ALA A 107 -38.97 -11.08 17.47
N THR A 108 -39.08 -12.03 18.40
CA THR A 108 -38.36 -11.98 19.68
C THR A 108 -36.92 -12.41 19.44
N LEU A 109 -35.95 -11.69 20.00
CA LEU A 109 -34.54 -12.01 19.83
C LEU A 109 -33.91 -12.36 21.17
N CYS A 110 -32.94 -13.27 21.12
CA CYS A 110 -32.11 -13.64 22.23
C CYS A 110 -30.64 -13.40 21.89
N PHE A 111 -29.90 -12.72 22.75
CA PHE A 111 -28.47 -12.53 22.63
C PHE A 111 -27.76 -13.11 23.84
N GLU A 112 -26.75 -13.93 23.59
CA GLU A 112 -25.70 -14.22 24.58
C GLU A 112 -24.60 -13.19 24.39
N VAL A 113 -24.30 -12.41 25.43
CA VAL A 113 -23.36 -11.29 25.36
C VAL A 113 -22.28 -11.41 26.43
N GLU A 114 -21.12 -10.84 26.14
CA GLU A 114 -19.99 -10.65 27.06
C GLU A 114 -19.47 -9.22 26.92
N LEU A 115 -19.45 -8.47 28.03
CA LEU A 115 -18.89 -7.12 28.07
C LEU A 115 -17.40 -7.20 28.38
N LEU A 116 -16.54 -6.92 27.40
CA LEU A 116 -15.08 -6.99 27.57
C LEU A 116 -14.51 -5.73 28.23
N GLY A 117 -15.11 -4.58 27.94
CA GLY A 117 -14.67 -3.29 28.47
C GLY A 117 -15.50 -2.12 27.93
N PHE A 118 -15.33 -0.96 28.55
CA PHE A 118 -15.90 0.29 28.08
C PHE A 118 -15.03 1.47 28.53
N GLY A 119 -15.17 2.60 27.85
CA GLY A 119 -14.46 3.84 28.18
C GLY A 119 -14.89 5.00 27.29
N GLU A 120 -14.24 6.15 27.46
CA GLU A 120 -14.36 7.23 26.47
C GLU A 120 -13.96 6.71 25.09
N LYS A 121 -14.77 7.01 24.08
CA LYS A 121 -14.41 6.69 22.70
C LYS A 121 -13.09 7.41 22.39
N GLU A 122 -12.07 6.66 21.99
CA GLU A 122 -10.84 7.29 21.53
C GLU A 122 -11.18 8.14 20.31
N LYS A 123 -10.79 9.41 20.36
CA LYS A 123 -10.90 10.31 19.21
C LYS A 123 -10.07 9.74 18.07
N GLU A 124 -10.72 9.62 16.93
CA GLU A 124 -10.08 9.30 15.66
C GLU A 124 -9.08 10.41 15.27
N ILE A 125 -8.08 10.12 14.43
CA ILE A 125 -7.01 11.09 14.13
C ILE A 125 -7.57 12.43 13.62
N TRP A 126 -8.63 12.39 12.80
CA TRP A 126 -9.30 13.59 12.27
C TRP A 126 -10.11 14.37 13.34
N GLU A 127 -10.50 13.73 14.44
CA GLU A 127 -11.23 14.37 15.56
C GLU A 127 -10.29 15.09 16.54
N LEU A 128 -8.97 14.89 16.42
CA LEU A 128 -7.96 15.47 17.31
C LEU A 128 -7.59 16.90 16.90
N SER A 129 -7.42 17.78 17.88
CA SER A 129 -6.76 19.06 17.67
C SER A 129 -5.28 18.87 17.32
N ASN A 130 -4.65 19.90 16.75
CA ASN A 130 -3.22 19.85 16.42
C ASN A 130 -2.36 19.59 17.67
N GLU A 131 -2.70 20.20 18.80
CA GLU A 131 -2.02 20.01 20.09
C GLU A 131 -2.17 18.57 20.60
N GLU A 132 -3.37 17.98 20.47
CA GLU A 132 -3.62 16.59 20.85
C GLU A 132 -2.80 15.61 19.99
N LYS A 133 -2.67 15.88 18.68
CA LYS A 133 -1.83 15.10 17.77
C LYS A 133 -0.34 15.18 18.16
N ILE A 134 0.16 16.38 18.45
CA ILE A 134 1.54 16.59 18.91
C ILE A 134 1.80 15.78 20.18
N GLU A 135 0.90 15.83 21.16
CA GLU A 135 1.04 15.10 22.41
C GLU A 135 1.00 13.57 22.19
N LYS A 136 0.14 13.06 21.30
CA LYS A 136 0.15 11.64 20.91
C LYS A 136 1.49 11.24 20.28
N CYS A 137 2.00 12.02 19.33
CA CYS A 137 3.29 11.76 18.68
C CYS A 137 4.46 11.76 19.68
N LYS A 138 4.44 12.64 20.70
CA LYS A 138 5.43 12.63 21.79
C LYS A 138 5.40 11.34 22.59
N LYS A 139 4.21 10.88 23.00
CA LYS A 139 4.05 9.62 23.74
C LYS A 139 4.55 8.42 22.94
N ILE A 140 4.18 8.32 21.67
CA ILE A 140 4.65 7.28 20.75
C ILE A 140 6.18 7.28 20.68
N LYS A 141 6.78 8.47 20.49
CA LYS A 141 8.23 8.63 20.43
C LYS A 141 8.91 8.16 21.73
N ASP A 142 8.36 8.50 22.89
CA ASP A 142 8.92 8.14 24.19
C ASP A 142 8.84 6.62 24.44
N GLU A 143 7.71 6.00 24.12
CA GLU A 143 7.53 4.56 24.21
C GLU A 143 8.46 3.81 23.26
N ALA A 144 8.57 4.23 22.00
CA ALA A 144 9.49 3.67 21.03
C ALA A 144 10.95 3.82 21.49
N THR A 145 11.28 4.92 22.17
CA THR A 145 12.59 5.12 22.79
C THR A 145 12.83 4.16 23.96
N GLY A 146 11.80 3.81 24.72
CA GLY A 146 11.82 2.74 25.72
C GLY A 146 12.16 1.39 25.09
N LEU A 147 11.41 0.97 24.06
CA LEU A 147 11.65 -0.26 23.31
C LEU A 147 13.06 -0.32 22.70
N PHE A 148 13.55 0.82 22.19
CA PHE A 148 14.91 0.92 21.66
C PHE A 148 15.98 0.62 22.73
N LYS A 149 15.82 1.17 23.95
CA LYS A 149 16.72 0.92 25.08
C LYS A 149 16.71 -0.54 25.51
N GLU A 150 15.57 -1.21 25.40
CA GLU A 150 15.39 -2.64 25.63
C GLU A 150 15.94 -3.53 24.49
N LYS A 151 16.49 -2.92 23.43
CA LYS A 151 16.98 -3.59 22.21
C LYS A 151 15.88 -4.32 21.43
N ARG A 152 14.60 -3.97 21.65
CA ARG A 152 13.44 -4.45 20.88
C ARG A 152 13.30 -3.65 19.60
N PHE A 153 14.30 -3.78 18.72
CA PHE A 153 14.47 -2.87 17.57
C PHE A 153 13.34 -2.97 16.53
N ALA A 154 12.79 -4.15 16.28
CA ALA A 154 11.68 -4.30 15.32
C ALA A 154 10.43 -3.56 15.81
N GLU A 155 10.07 -3.74 17.09
CA GLU A 155 8.91 -3.09 17.71
C GLU A 155 9.12 -1.57 17.83
N ALA A 156 10.32 -1.15 18.24
CA ALA A 156 10.70 0.26 18.26
C ALA A 156 10.62 0.90 16.86
N ALA A 157 11.05 0.18 15.81
CA ALA A 157 10.97 0.69 14.44
C ALA A 157 9.52 0.92 14.03
N SER A 158 8.67 -0.09 14.21
CA SER A 158 7.24 -0.01 13.88
C SER A 158 6.55 1.14 14.62
N LEU A 159 6.87 1.32 15.91
CA LEU A 159 6.25 2.36 16.73
C LEU A 159 6.77 3.76 16.39
N TYR A 160 8.06 3.92 16.08
CA TYR A 160 8.54 5.21 15.54
C TYR A 160 7.92 5.53 14.18
N ASP A 161 7.69 4.53 13.33
CA ASP A 161 7.16 4.72 11.99
C ASP A 161 5.66 5.08 12.00
N SER A 162 4.90 4.62 13.00
CA SER A 162 3.46 4.90 13.10
C SER A 162 3.10 6.37 13.28
N VAL A 163 4.04 7.23 13.74
CA VAL A 163 3.78 8.68 13.79
C VAL A 163 3.46 9.25 12.41
N SER A 164 3.85 8.57 11.35
CA SER A 164 3.57 8.91 9.96
C SER A 164 2.08 9.06 9.64
N GLU A 165 1.22 8.36 10.37
CA GLU A 165 -0.23 8.40 10.20
C GLU A 165 -0.80 9.78 10.53
N PHE A 166 -0.06 10.60 11.28
CA PHE A 166 -0.47 11.97 11.62
C PHE A 166 -0.04 13.00 10.56
N PHE A 167 0.86 12.65 9.64
CA PHE A 167 1.47 13.54 8.63
C PHE A 167 1.04 13.15 7.21
N THR A 168 -0.25 12.84 7.02
CA THR A 168 -0.83 12.54 5.70
C THR A 168 -1.03 13.82 4.88
N ASP A 169 -1.19 13.69 3.57
CA ASP A 169 -1.49 14.83 2.66
C ASP A 169 -2.99 15.22 2.68
N GLU A 170 -3.75 14.78 3.69
CA GLU A 170 -5.21 14.96 3.80
C GLU A 170 -5.59 16.12 4.75
N ASP A 171 -6.81 16.62 4.62
CA ASP A 171 -7.37 17.65 5.50
C ASP A 171 -7.31 17.18 6.97
N GLY A 172 -6.62 17.96 7.81
CA GLY A 172 -6.39 17.61 9.21
C GLY A 172 -5.05 16.91 9.47
N ALA A 173 -4.05 17.05 8.60
CA ALA A 173 -2.67 16.74 8.94
C ALA A 173 -2.19 17.50 10.21
N ILE A 174 -1.25 16.91 10.94
CA ILE A 174 -0.54 17.62 12.00
C ILE A 174 0.42 18.65 11.37
N GLU A 175 0.50 19.84 11.94
CA GLU A 175 1.29 20.94 11.40
C GLU A 175 2.11 21.65 12.49
N GLY A 176 3.20 22.30 12.06
CA GLY A 176 4.02 23.18 12.88
C GLY A 176 5.42 22.65 13.18
N GLU A 177 6.33 23.55 13.55
CA GLU A 177 7.75 23.23 13.73
C GLU A 177 8.01 22.11 14.76
N GLU A 178 7.20 22.04 15.81
CA GLU A 178 7.30 20.99 16.81
C GLU A 178 6.92 19.62 16.23
N ALA A 179 5.88 19.56 15.40
CA ALA A 179 5.47 18.34 14.71
C ALA A 179 6.57 17.88 13.75
N ASP A 180 7.13 18.80 12.95
CA ASP A 180 8.23 18.52 12.02
C ASP A 180 9.47 17.96 12.73
N ALA A 181 9.81 18.54 13.89
CA ALA A 181 10.92 18.07 14.71
C ALA A 181 10.66 16.66 15.27
N ILE A 182 9.43 16.36 15.67
CA ILE A 182 9.02 15.02 16.12
C ILE A 182 9.10 14.02 14.98
N PHE A 183 8.54 14.34 13.81
CA PHE A 183 8.58 13.50 12.61
C PHE A 183 10.01 13.16 12.22
N THR A 184 10.86 14.19 12.10
CA THR A 184 12.28 14.04 11.77
C THR A 184 12.99 13.12 12.75
N SER A 185 12.76 13.33 14.05
CA SER A 185 13.36 12.50 15.10
C SER A 185 12.90 11.05 15.01
N CYS A 186 11.60 10.80 14.80
CA CYS A 186 11.03 9.46 14.76
C CYS A 186 11.47 8.71 13.51
N MET A 187 11.33 9.31 12.32
CA MET A 187 11.75 8.71 11.06
C MET A 187 13.25 8.40 11.03
N SER A 188 14.06 9.31 11.56
CA SER A 188 15.48 9.03 11.70
C SER A 188 15.69 7.81 12.60
N ASN A 189 15.11 7.80 13.80
CA ASN A 189 15.27 6.70 14.77
C ASN A 189 14.71 5.36 14.25
N ALA A 190 13.58 5.36 13.55
CA ALA A 190 13.02 4.21 12.84
C ALA A 190 14.07 3.64 11.88
N ALA A 191 14.67 4.48 11.03
CA ALA A 191 15.70 4.03 10.10
C ALA A 191 16.93 3.41 10.81
N MET A 192 17.32 3.91 11.98
CA MET A 192 18.37 3.29 12.77
C MET A 192 17.95 1.90 13.28
N CYS A 193 16.71 1.73 13.71
CA CYS A 193 16.17 0.45 14.15
C CYS A 193 16.08 -0.54 12.99
N TYR A 194 15.55 -0.10 11.84
CA TYR A 194 15.48 -0.87 10.60
C TYR A 194 16.85 -1.38 10.13
N ILE A 195 17.88 -0.53 10.16
CA ILE A 195 19.27 -0.95 9.85
C ILE A 195 19.74 -2.06 10.82
N LYS A 196 19.40 -1.97 12.12
CA LYS A 196 19.80 -3.00 13.11
C LYS A 196 19.13 -4.34 12.87
N VAL A 197 17.90 -4.35 12.37
CA VAL A 197 17.17 -5.58 12.00
C VAL A 197 17.39 -5.98 10.54
N LYS A 198 18.25 -5.26 9.81
CA LYS A 198 18.59 -5.48 8.39
C LYS A 198 17.42 -5.29 7.43
N ASP A 199 16.40 -4.53 7.83
CA ASP A 199 15.36 -4.05 6.94
C ASP A 199 15.83 -2.76 6.26
N TYR A 200 16.68 -2.90 5.25
CA TYR A 200 17.29 -1.75 4.58
C TYR A 200 16.30 -0.97 3.72
N ALA A 201 15.25 -1.61 3.21
CA ALA A 201 14.23 -0.96 2.40
C ALA A 201 13.42 0.03 3.24
N SER A 202 12.92 -0.39 4.41
CA SER A 202 12.19 0.49 5.32
C SER A 202 13.09 1.63 5.84
N ALA A 203 14.36 1.35 6.12
CA ALA A 203 15.32 2.40 6.49
C ALA A 203 15.48 3.49 5.41
N ILE A 204 15.52 3.09 4.13
CA ILE A 204 15.60 4.02 2.99
C ILE A 204 14.33 4.84 2.89
N THR A 205 13.15 4.23 3.03
CA THR A 205 11.85 4.91 2.98
C THR A 205 11.74 5.96 4.07
N SER A 206 11.94 5.61 5.35
CA SER A 206 11.83 6.56 6.47
C SER A 206 12.81 7.72 6.31
N CYS A 207 14.06 7.47 5.90
CA CYS A 207 15.03 8.54 5.66
C CYS A 207 14.64 9.44 4.46
N SER A 208 14.08 8.86 3.40
CA SER A 208 13.73 9.62 2.19
C SER A 208 12.57 10.58 2.45
N ARG A 209 11.63 10.22 3.33
CA ARG A 209 10.54 11.10 3.75
C ARG A 209 11.07 12.36 4.46
N VAL A 210 12.06 12.22 5.34
CA VAL A 210 12.73 13.38 5.96
C VAL A 210 13.47 14.20 4.92
N LEU A 211 14.22 13.55 4.02
CA LEU A 211 15.06 14.22 3.03
C LEU A 211 14.28 14.91 1.91
N LYS A 212 12.98 14.62 1.76
CA LYS A 212 12.07 15.33 0.84
C LYS A 212 12.00 16.82 1.21
N GLU A 213 11.83 17.12 2.50
CA GLU A 213 11.73 18.49 3.01
C GLU A 213 13.07 19.00 3.57
N GLN A 214 13.92 18.11 4.10
CA GLN A 214 15.21 18.45 4.72
C GLN A 214 16.38 17.77 4.00
N GLU A 215 16.65 18.19 2.76
CA GLU A 215 17.61 17.55 1.86
C GLU A 215 19.05 17.45 2.43
N GLU A 216 19.38 18.28 3.42
CA GLU A 216 20.70 18.34 4.08
C GLU A 216 20.73 17.68 5.46
N HIS A 217 19.70 16.91 5.84
CA HIS A 217 19.66 16.26 7.15
C HIS A 217 20.71 15.12 7.25
N VAL A 218 21.85 15.43 7.86
CA VAL A 218 23.07 14.58 7.91
C VAL A 218 22.80 13.16 8.39
N LYS A 219 22.02 12.98 9.47
CA LYS A 219 21.74 11.63 10.01
C LYS A 219 20.94 10.77 9.04
N CYS A 220 20.03 11.36 8.27
CA CYS A 220 19.20 10.63 7.32
C CYS A 220 19.98 10.32 6.03
N LEU A 221 20.79 11.27 5.54
CA LEU A 221 21.74 11.00 4.45
C LEU A 221 22.68 9.84 4.81
N TYR A 222 23.29 9.88 6.00
CA TYR A 222 24.15 8.82 6.48
C TYR A 222 23.42 7.46 6.59
N ARG A 223 22.26 7.42 7.27
CA ARG A 223 21.50 6.16 7.48
C ARG A 223 21.01 5.57 6.15
N ARG A 224 20.47 6.39 5.25
CA ARG A 224 20.04 5.97 3.91
C ARG A 224 21.21 5.48 3.06
N GLY A 225 22.35 6.17 3.10
CA GLY A 225 23.58 5.76 2.43
C GLY A 225 24.10 4.41 2.92
N VAL A 226 24.10 4.17 4.24
CA VAL A 226 24.45 2.86 4.82
C VAL A 226 23.50 1.76 4.36
N ALA A 227 22.18 2.01 4.41
CA ALA A 227 21.19 1.02 3.96
C ALA A 227 21.34 0.67 2.47
N ARG A 228 21.52 1.68 1.61
CA ARG A 228 21.80 1.50 0.17
C ARG A 228 23.09 0.71 -0.06
N LEU A 229 24.12 0.98 0.73
CA LEU A 229 25.39 0.28 0.66
C LEU A 229 25.28 -1.20 1.04
N GLU A 230 24.41 -1.55 1.99
CA GLU A 230 24.12 -2.95 2.33
C GLU A 230 23.31 -3.66 1.24
N LEU A 231 22.44 -2.95 0.53
CA LEU A 231 21.71 -3.47 -0.63
C LEU A 231 22.55 -3.54 -1.93
N GLY A 232 23.81 -3.07 -1.92
CA GLY A 232 24.66 -3.04 -3.10
C GLY A 232 24.36 -1.91 -4.09
N LEU A 233 23.52 -0.93 -3.69
CA LEU A 233 23.20 0.27 -4.47
C LEU A 233 24.35 1.29 -4.35
N LEU A 234 25.49 0.95 -4.96
CA LEU A 234 26.78 1.60 -4.68
C LEU A 234 26.84 3.08 -5.12
N GLU A 235 26.22 3.45 -6.23
CA GLU A 235 26.27 4.84 -6.71
C GLU A 235 25.30 5.74 -5.93
N GLU A 236 24.11 5.25 -5.56
CA GLU A 236 23.17 5.97 -4.70
C GLU A 236 23.70 6.10 -3.27
N ALA A 237 24.36 5.06 -2.76
CA ALA A 237 25.02 5.10 -1.46
C ALA A 237 26.14 6.15 -1.44
N LYS A 238 26.93 6.24 -2.51
CA LYS A 238 27.99 7.24 -2.66
C LYS A 238 27.43 8.65 -2.61
N ASP A 239 26.35 8.93 -3.34
CA ASP A 239 25.75 10.27 -3.38
C ASP A 239 25.31 10.72 -1.98
N ASP A 240 24.61 9.86 -1.25
CA ASP A 240 24.20 10.12 0.14
C ASP A 240 25.40 10.29 1.09
N LEU A 241 26.35 9.36 1.08
CA LEU A 241 27.48 9.36 2.00
C LEU A 241 28.46 10.51 1.73
N MET A 242 28.66 10.88 0.47
CA MET A 242 29.48 12.03 0.10
C MET A 242 28.80 13.34 0.49
N LYS A 243 27.47 13.45 0.31
CA LYS A 243 26.71 14.62 0.77
C LYS A 243 26.77 14.74 2.30
N ALA A 244 26.57 13.64 3.02
CA ALA A 244 26.72 13.60 4.48
C ALA A 244 28.13 14.03 4.93
N TYR A 245 29.18 13.57 4.23
CA TYR A 245 30.56 13.92 4.54
C TYR A 245 30.88 15.39 4.25
N LYS A 246 30.33 15.96 3.17
CA LYS A 246 30.49 17.39 2.86
C LYS A 246 29.90 18.25 3.98
N LEU A 247 28.76 17.84 4.52
CA LEU A 247 28.06 18.56 5.60
C LEU A 247 28.69 18.33 6.98
N ALA A 248 29.20 17.12 7.25
CA ALA A 248 29.80 16.74 8.53
C ALA A 248 31.13 15.97 8.35
N PRO A 249 32.21 16.63 7.89
CA PRO A 249 33.46 15.95 7.52
C PRO A 249 34.23 15.36 8.72
N THR A 250 33.95 15.84 9.93
CA THR A 250 34.57 15.36 11.17
C THR A 250 33.79 14.22 11.83
N ASP A 251 32.58 13.90 11.34
CA ASP A 251 31.75 12.84 11.92
C ASP A 251 32.39 11.46 11.69
N LYS A 252 32.65 10.75 12.79
CA LYS A 252 33.31 9.45 12.78
C LYS A 252 32.48 8.39 12.04
N ALA A 253 31.16 8.38 12.21
CA ALA A 253 30.28 7.40 11.60
C ALA A 253 30.23 7.59 10.08
N VAL A 254 30.11 8.84 9.62
CA VAL A 254 30.12 9.19 8.19
C VAL A 254 31.45 8.80 7.55
N ARG A 255 32.58 9.11 8.20
CA ARG A 255 33.92 8.72 7.71
C ARG A 255 34.11 7.22 7.62
N THR A 256 33.57 6.48 8.59
CA THR A 256 33.62 5.01 8.61
C THR A 256 32.81 4.44 7.45
N ALA A 257 31.57 4.89 7.26
CA ALA A 257 30.75 4.45 6.14
C ALA A 257 31.35 4.78 4.76
N LEU A 258 32.04 5.92 4.61
CA LEU A 258 32.77 6.21 3.37
C LEU A 258 33.97 5.28 3.15
N ALA A 259 34.65 4.85 4.21
CA ALA A 259 35.72 3.86 4.11
C ALA A 259 35.14 2.50 3.70
N ASP A 260 34.03 2.09 4.30
CA ASP A 260 33.31 0.86 3.96
C ASP A 260 32.82 0.87 2.51
N TYR A 261 32.28 2.00 2.05
CA TYR A 261 31.91 2.21 0.64
C TYR A 261 33.11 2.02 -0.30
N LYS A 262 34.26 2.65 0.00
CA LYS A 262 35.47 2.51 -0.82
C LYS A 262 35.94 1.05 -0.90
N GLN A 263 35.84 0.32 0.22
CA GLN A 263 36.20 -1.08 0.27
C GLN A 263 35.22 -1.94 -0.55
N LYS A 264 33.91 -1.82 -0.32
CA LYS A 264 32.88 -2.54 -1.10
C LYS A 264 32.95 -2.24 -2.60
N LYS A 265 33.26 -0.99 -2.99
CA LYS A 265 33.49 -0.64 -4.40
C LYS A 265 34.72 -1.32 -4.99
N LYS A 266 35.82 -1.39 -4.23
CA LYS A 266 37.03 -2.11 -4.65
C LYS A 266 36.74 -3.61 -4.82
N ASP A 267 35.99 -4.19 -3.90
CA ASP A 267 35.63 -5.61 -3.92
C ASP A 267 34.68 -5.94 -5.08
N ALA A 268 33.70 -5.07 -5.36
CA ALA A 268 32.84 -5.18 -6.54
C ALA A 268 33.67 -5.15 -7.84
N LYS A 269 34.58 -4.17 -7.99
CA LYS A 269 35.47 -4.08 -9.16
C LYS A 269 36.38 -5.31 -9.31
N ALA A 270 36.85 -5.86 -8.20
CA ALA A 270 37.67 -7.08 -8.21
C ALA A 270 36.85 -8.30 -8.64
N LYS A 271 35.60 -8.42 -8.16
CA LYS A 271 34.66 -9.47 -8.59
C LYS A 271 34.31 -9.35 -10.07
N ASP A 272 34.01 -8.15 -10.57
CA ASP A 272 33.73 -7.93 -11.99
C ASP A 272 34.94 -8.29 -12.86
N LYS A 273 36.14 -7.89 -12.45
CA LYS A 273 37.39 -8.25 -13.13
C LYS A 273 37.61 -9.77 -13.13
N ALA A 274 37.29 -10.46 -12.04
CA ALA A 274 37.42 -11.92 -11.96
C ALA A 274 36.36 -12.65 -12.81
N ALA A 275 35.13 -12.13 -12.83
CA ALA A 275 34.02 -12.71 -13.59
C ALA A 275 34.14 -12.50 -15.11
N TYR A 276 34.66 -11.35 -15.54
CA TYR A 276 34.67 -10.95 -16.96
C TYR A 276 36.06 -10.73 -17.56
N GLY A 277 37.14 -10.83 -16.77
CA GLY A 277 38.51 -10.56 -17.22
C GLY A 277 39.05 -11.51 -18.30
N GLY A 278 38.41 -12.67 -18.51
CA GLY A 278 38.73 -13.62 -19.57
C GLY A 278 37.90 -13.50 -20.84
N LEU A 279 36.76 -12.78 -20.82
CA LEU A 279 35.84 -12.70 -21.96
C LEU A 279 36.23 -11.66 -23.02
N PHE A 280 37.14 -10.73 -22.71
CA PHE A 280 37.38 -9.53 -23.55
C PHE A 280 38.83 -9.36 -24.03
N GLY A 281 39.57 -10.44 -24.25
CA GLY A 281 40.95 -10.40 -24.76
C GLY A 281 41.16 -9.75 -26.15
N LYS A 282 40.14 -9.14 -26.77
CA LYS A 282 40.23 -8.48 -28.09
C LYS A 282 39.45 -7.17 -28.29
N VAL A 283 38.99 -6.49 -27.24
CA VAL A 283 38.55 -5.09 -27.38
C VAL A 283 39.09 -4.25 -26.22
N SER A 284 40.11 -3.45 -26.52
CA SER A 284 40.65 -2.44 -25.62
C SER A 284 39.70 -1.24 -25.58
N MET A 285 38.93 -1.12 -24.50
CA MET A 285 37.95 -0.05 -24.28
C MET A 285 38.26 0.77 -23.01
N TYR A 286 39.54 0.94 -22.66
CA TYR A 286 39.93 1.80 -21.54
C TYR A 286 41.18 2.61 -21.87
N ASP A 287 40.99 3.67 -22.67
CA ASP A 287 41.75 4.90 -22.48
C ASP A 287 40.92 5.84 -21.62
N GLU A 288 41.45 6.14 -20.43
CA GLU A 288 40.88 7.09 -19.47
C GLU A 288 40.83 8.50 -20.07
N LYS A 289 39.64 8.95 -20.47
CA LYS A 289 39.27 10.37 -20.50
C LYS A 289 37.90 10.53 -19.85
N LYS A 290 37.78 11.53 -18.98
CA LYS A 290 36.54 11.94 -18.30
C LYS A 290 35.36 11.95 -19.28
N GLY A 291 34.50 10.94 -19.19
CA GLY A 291 33.25 10.83 -19.96
C GLY A 291 32.03 11.15 -19.08
N PRO A 292 30.90 11.55 -19.69
CA PRO A 292 29.69 11.98 -18.98
C PRO A 292 29.07 10.82 -18.19
N LYS A 293 28.20 11.13 -17.23
CA LYS A 293 27.33 10.14 -16.57
C LYS A 293 26.69 9.28 -17.67
N VAL A 294 27.04 7.99 -17.74
CA VAL A 294 26.37 7.05 -18.63
C VAL A 294 25.00 6.81 -17.99
N THR A 295 24.01 7.59 -18.40
CA THR A 295 22.62 7.16 -18.30
C THR A 295 22.51 5.92 -19.19
N LEU A 296 21.96 4.83 -18.66
CA LEU A 296 21.58 3.67 -19.47
C LEU A 296 20.54 4.19 -20.47
N GLN A 297 20.96 4.45 -21.71
CA GLN A 297 20.08 4.91 -22.77
C GLN A 297 19.66 3.69 -23.59
N PRO A 298 18.36 3.46 -23.76
CA PRO A 298 17.87 2.41 -24.63
C PRO A 298 18.37 2.61 -26.07
N SER A 299 18.74 1.52 -26.73
CA SER A 299 19.17 1.53 -28.12
C SER A 299 18.08 2.10 -29.05
N GLU A 300 18.46 2.96 -29.98
CA GLU A 300 17.55 3.42 -31.05
C GLU A 300 17.05 2.28 -31.94
N ASN A 301 17.78 1.16 -31.99
CA ASN A 301 17.45 -0.03 -32.79
C ASN A 301 16.46 -0.98 -32.09
N ASN A 302 16.01 -0.62 -30.89
CA ASN A 302 15.03 -1.41 -30.16
C ASN A 302 13.73 -1.59 -30.97
N PRO A 303 13.08 -2.77 -30.85
CA PRO A 303 11.85 -3.07 -31.55
C PRO A 303 10.75 -2.04 -31.27
N LYS A 304 9.96 -1.74 -32.30
CA LYS A 304 8.76 -0.91 -32.18
C LYS A 304 7.51 -1.75 -32.37
N VAL A 305 6.51 -1.47 -31.56
CA VAL A 305 5.16 -2.06 -31.64
C VAL A 305 4.14 -0.94 -31.68
N PHE A 306 2.93 -1.23 -32.15
CA PHE A 306 1.85 -0.25 -32.21
C PHE A 306 0.56 -0.77 -31.60
N PHE A 307 -0.28 0.16 -31.16
CA PHE A 307 -1.70 -0.02 -30.88
C PHE A 307 -2.52 0.95 -31.73
N ASP A 308 -3.50 0.44 -32.44
CA ASP A 308 -4.60 1.24 -32.99
C ASP A 308 -5.71 1.30 -31.93
N MET A 309 -6.02 2.51 -31.49
CA MET A 309 -6.91 2.77 -30.36
C MET A 309 -8.28 3.22 -30.84
N LYS A 310 -9.34 2.75 -30.16
CA LYS A 310 -10.70 3.25 -30.36
C LYS A 310 -11.48 3.41 -29.05
N GLN A 311 -12.47 4.30 -29.08
CA GLN A 311 -13.46 4.48 -28.02
C GLN A 311 -14.85 4.15 -28.58
N GLY A 312 -15.43 3.03 -28.14
CA GLY A 312 -16.63 2.50 -28.81
C GLY A 312 -16.35 2.24 -30.31
N GLU A 313 -17.02 2.98 -31.19
CA GLU A 313 -16.84 2.91 -32.65
C GLU A 313 -15.91 4.00 -33.21
N GLU A 314 -15.48 4.97 -32.39
CA GLU A 314 -14.62 6.08 -32.82
C GLU A 314 -13.15 5.68 -32.78
N SER A 315 -12.46 5.79 -33.92
CA SER A 315 -11.00 5.60 -33.98
C SER A 315 -10.29 6.82 -33.35
N LEU A 316 -9.51 6.57 -32.30
CA LEU A 316 -8.72 7.59 -31.61
C LEU A 316 -7.38 7.84 -32.31
N GLY A 317 -6.79 6.80 -32.92
CA GLY A 317 -5.52 6.88 -33.65
C GLY A 317 -4.52 5.81 -33.23
N LYS A 318 -3.29 5.94 -33.72
CA LYS A 318 -2.21 4.96 -33.50
C LYS A 318 -1.22 5.45 -32.45
N ILE A 319 -0.86 4.58 -31.51
CA ILE A 319 0.23 4.76 -30.56
C ILE A 319 1.39 3.85 -30.98
N VAL A 320 2.58 4.40 -31.21
CA VAL A 320 3.79 3.63 -31.52
C VAL A 320 4.73 3.68 -30.33
N MET A 321 5.19 2.50 -29.90
CA MET A 321 5.99 2.32 -28.69
C MET A 321 7.29 1.60 -29.05
N GLN A 322 8.41 2.15 -28.60
CA GLN A 322 9.69 1.45 -28.61
C GLN A 322 9.83 0.62 -27.34
N VAL A 323 10.25 -0.64 -27.47
CA VAL A 323 10.35 -1.62 -26.38
C VAL A 323 11.82 -1.96 -26.15
N TYR A 324 12.30 -1.82 -24.92
CA TYR A 324 13.72 -1.86 -24.55
C TYR A 324 14.25 -3.29 -24.41
N GLU A 325 14.27 -4.04 -25.51
CA GLU A 325 14.75 -5.42 -25.57
C GLU A 325 16.24 -5.55 -25.20
N ASP A 326 17.03 -4.51 -25.39
CA ASP A 326 18.44 -4.46 -24.99
C ASP A 326 18.66 -4.36 -23.47
N ILE A 327 17.69 -3.82 -22.73
CA ILE A 327 17.78 -3.59 -21.27
C ILE A 327 16.97 -4.64 -20.50
N VAL A 328 15.76 -4.94 -20.97
CA VAL A 328 14.82 -5.90 -20.34
C VAL A 328 14.28 -6.91 -21.36
N PRO A 329 15.14 -7.78 -21.94
CA PRO A 329 14.77 -8.70 -23.02
C PRO A 329 13.60 -9.62 -22.67
N LYS A 330 13.48 -10.11 -21.42
CA LYS A 330 12.40 -11.02 -21.03
C LYS A 330 11.05 -10.30 -20.99
N THR A 331 11.03 -9.10 -20.41
CA THR A 331 9.85 -8.23 -20.29
C THR A 331 9.43 -7.70 -21.65
N ALA A 332 10.40 -7.23 -22.45
CA ALA A 332 10.20 -6.79 -23.82
C ALA A 332 9.60 -7.89 -24.69
N LYS A 333 10.16 -9.11 -24.63
CA LYS A 333 9.65 -10.26 -25.38
C LYS A 333 8.20 -10.60 -25.02
N ASN A 334 7.85 -10.55 -23.73
CA ASN A 334 6.46 -10.73 -23.29
C ASN A 334 5.54 -9.72 -23.96
N PHE A 335 5.88 -8.43 -23.87
CA PHE A 335 5.05 -7.37 -24.44
C PHE A 335 4.94 -7.47 -25.96
N ILE A 336 6.06 -7.70 -26.67
CA ILE A 336 6.09 -7.80 -28.14
C ILE A 336 5.25 -8.98 -28.63
N GLN A 337 5.36 -10.16 -28.01
CA GLN A 337 4.61 -11.32 -28.44
C GLN A 337 3.10 -11.19 -28.16
N LEU A 338 2.72 -10.48 -27.10
CA LEU A 338 1.31 -10.14 -26.83
C LEU A 338 0.80 -9.07 -27.81
N CYS A 339 1.66 -8.20 -28.34
CA CYS A 339 1.30 -7.30 -29.44
C CYS A 339 1.12 -8.06 -30.77
N THR A 340 2.01 -9.01 -31.09
CA THR A 340 1.99 -9.72 -32.39
C THR A 340 1.08 -10.94 -32.44
N GLY A 341 0.68 -11.47 -31.28
CA GLY A 341 -0.08 -12.72 -31.17
C GLY A 341 0.75 -13.99 -31.42
N GLU A 342 2.07 -13.88 -31.53
CA GLU A 342 2.97 -15.02 -31.82
C GLU A 342 2.98 -16.09 -30.71
N ALA A 343 2.58 -15.72 -29.49
CA ALA A 343 2.51 -16.64 -28.34
C ALA A 343 1.33 -17.62 -28.41
N GLY A 344 0.37 -17.41 -29.32
CA GLY A 344 -0.79 -18.29 -29.49
C GLY A 344 -1.83 -18.13 -28.39
N SER A 345 -2.16 -19.23 -27.72
CA SER A 345 -3.18 -19.27 -26.67
C SER A 345 -2.71 -20.08 -25.47
N THR A 346 -3.22 -19.77 -24.29
CA THR A 346 -3.05 -20.59 -23.09
C THR A 346 -3.76 -21.95 -23.24
N ALA A 347 -3.50 -22.88 -22.31
CA ALA A 347 -4.05 -24.24 -22.36
C ALA A 347 -5.59 -24.29 -22.28
N ASP A 348 -6.21 -23.31 -21.63
CA ASP A 348 -7.66 -23.09 -21.56
C ASP A 348 -8.24 -22.34 -22.78
N GLY A 349 -7.39 -22.02 -23.77
CA GLY A 349 -7.80 -21.42 -25.04
C GLY A 349 -7.83 -19.89 -25.04
N THR A 350 -7.41 -19.23 -23.97
CA THR A 350 -7.36 -17.77 -23.91
C THR A 350 -6.26 -17.24 -24.85
N PRO A 351 -6.59 -16.37 -25.84
CA PRO A 351 -5.59 -15.80 -26.73
C PRO A 351 -4.58 -14.94 -25.97
N LEU A 352 -3.29 -15.17 -26.21
CA LEU A 352 -2.19 -14.35 -25.69
C LEU A 352 -1.96 -13.15 -26.64
N HIS A 353 -2.90 -12.20 -26.64
CA HIS A 353 -2.91 -11.09 -27.58
C HIS A 353 -3.59 -9.85 -26.99
N TYR A 354 -3.02 -8.66 -27.19
CA TYR A 354 -3.65 -7.39 -26.77
C TYR A 354 -4.80 -6.93 -27.67
N LYS A 355 -5.00 -7.50 -28.85
CA LYS A 355 -6.09 -7.12 -29.75
C LYS A 355 -7.44 -7.42 -29.11
N GLY A 356 -8.28 -6.41 -28.98
CA GLY A 356 -9.56 -6.47 -28.27
C GLY A 356 -9.47 -6.24 -26.76
N SER A 357 -8.26 -6.08 -26.20
CA SER A 357 -8.10 -5.73 -24.79
C SER A 357 -8.45 -4.27 -24.51
N THR A 358 -8.86 -3.99 -23.27
CA THR A 358 -9.29 -2.67 -22.83
C THR A 358 -8.27 -2.01 -21.89
N PHE A 359 -8.34 -0.68 -21.81
CA PHE A 359 -7.74 0.09 -20.71
C PHE A 359 -8.76 0.20 -19.57
N HIS A 360 -8.51 -0.51 -18.48
CA HIS A 360 -9.46 -0.64 -17.37
C HIS A 360 -9.26 0.41 -16.26
N ARG A 361 -8.19 1.19 -16.30
CA ARG A 361 -7.93 2.27 -15.33
C ARG A 361 -7.17 3.42 -15.98
N VAL A 362 -7.70 4.64 -15.86
CA VAL A 362 -7.15 5.86 -16.48
C VAL A 362 -7.12 6.97 -15.44
N ILE A 363 -5.93 7.38 -15.00
CA ILE A 363 -5.77 8.46 -14.02
C ILE A 363 -5.02 9.59 -14.70
N LYS A 364 -5.73 10.71 -14.89
CA LYS A 364 -5.19 11.92 -15.49
C LYS A 364 -3.98 12.43 -14.69
N ASP A 365 -2.95 12.85 -15.41
CA ASP A 365 -1.68 13.33 -14.85
C ASP A 365 -0.94 12.26 -14.02
N PHE A 366 -1.24 10.99 -14.27
CA PHE A 366 -0.54 9.87 -13.66
C PHE A 366 -0.22 8.78 -14.68
N MET A 367 -1.21 8.00 -15.11
CA MET A 367 -1.01 6.88 -16.03
C MET A 367 -2.32 6.34 -16.62
N ILE A 368 -2.20 5.64 -17.75
CA ILE A 368 -3.25 4.79 -18.31
C ILE A 368 -2.81 3.32 -18.26
N GLN A 369 -3.65 2.45 -17.72
CA GLN A 369 -3.36 1.04 -17.49
C GLN A 369 -4.27 0.13 -18.32
N GLY A 370 -3.67 -0.88 -18.92
CA GLY A 370 -4.35 -1.89 -19.73
C GLY A 370 -3.64 -3.24 -19.68
N GLY A 371 -3.97 -4.10 -20.65
CA GLY A 371 -3.33 -5.40 -20.82
C GLY A 371 -3.97 -6.56 -20.04
N ASP A 372 -5.11 -6.34 -19.38
CA ASP A 372 -5.94 -7.44 -18.88
C ASP A 372 -6.89 -7.96 -19.96
N PHE A 373 -6.38 -8.82 -20.84
CA PHE A 373 -7.19 -9.50 -21.87
C PHE A 373 -7.90 -10.77 -21.36
N THR A 374 -7.77 -11.09 -20.07
CA THR A 374 -8.42 -12.27 -19.47
C THR A 374 -9.75 -11.92 -18.81
N ASN A 375 -9.78 -10.88 -17.97
CA ASN A 375 -10.96 -10.46 -17.22
C ASN A 375 -11.45 -9.06 -17.63
N GLY A 376 -10.62 -8.25 -18.30
CA GLY A 376 -10.97 -6.91 -18.76
C GLY A 376 -11.29 -5.89 -17.66
N ASN A 377 -10.93 -6.19 -16.40
CA ASN A 377 -11.29 -5.38 -15.23
C ASN A 377 -10.11 -5.12 -14.28
N GLY A 378 -8.90 -5.50 -14.67
CA GLY A 378 -7.66 -5.30 -13.92
C GLY A 378 -7.35 -6.39 -12.90
N THR A 379 -8.21 -7.40 -12.76
CA THR A 379 -7.95 -8.55 -11.86
C THR A 379 -7.24 -9.70 -12.54
N GLY A 380 -7.12 -9.66 -13.87
CA GLY A 380 -6.54 -10.73 -14.65
C GLY A 380 -5.15 -10.42 -15.21
N GLY A 381 -4.79 -11.12 -16.27
CA GLY A 381 -3.55 -10.98 -17.01
C GLY A 381 -2.67 -12.21 -16.86
N VAL A 382 -2.16 -12.68 -18.00
CA VAL A 382 -1.30 -13.87 -18.10
C VAL A 382 -0.17 -13.53 -19.06
N SER A 383 1.04 -13.96 -18.74
CA SER A 383 2.21 -13.73 -19.58
C SER A 383 2.42 -14.86 -20.58
N ILE A 384 3.29 -14.64 -21.55
CA ILE A 384 3.75 -15.71 -22.46
C ILE A 384 4.54 -16.83 -21.75
N TYR A 385 4.85 -16.65 -20.46
CA TYR A 385 5.59 -17.58 -19.63
C TYR A 385 4.70 -18.31 -18.60
N GLY A 386 3.40 -18.06 -18.59
CA GLY A 386 2.46 -18.53 -17.57
C GLY A 386 1.80 -17.37 -16.81
N GLU A 387 1.16 -17.65 -15.67
CA GLU A 387 0.40 -16.63 -14.91
C GLU A 387 1.24 -15.39 -14.59
N LYS A 388 2.45 -15.57 -14.08
CA LYS A 388 3.33 -14.48 -13.64
C LYS A 388 4.81 -14.74 -13.96
N PHE A 389 5.61 -13.68 -14.04
CA PHE A 389 7.07 -13.74 -14.15
C PHE A 389 7.78 -12.65 -13.33
N ASP A 390 9.05 -12.92 -12.99
CA ASP A 390 9.87 -12.07 -12.14
C ASP A 390 10.16 -10.67 -12.74
N ASP A 391 10.42 -9.69 -11.87
CA ASP A 391 10.98 -8.39 -12.26
C ASP A 391 12.40 -8.58 -12.80
N GLU A 392 12.67 -8.01 -13.98
CA GLU A 392 13.94 -8.24 -14.68
C GLU A 392 15.07 -7.35 -14.16
N ASN A 393 14.86 -6.03 -14.11
CA ASN A 393 15.71 -5.06 -13.41
C ASN A 393 14.94 -3.75 -13.17
N PHE A 394 15.56 -2.83 -12.41
CA PHE A 394 15.00 -1.50 -12.12
C PHE A 394 15.98 -0.38 -12.52
N ASP A 395 16.77 -0.61 -13.58
CA ASP A 395 17.84 0.29 -14.00
C ASP A 395 17.27 1.61 -14.56
N LEU A 396 16.18 1.49 -15.32
CA LEU A 396 15.41 2.62 -15.83
C LEU A 396 14.44 3.15 -14.76
N LYS A 397 14.24 4.47 -14.76
CA LYS A 397 13.39 5.20 -13.81
C LYS A 397 12.24 5.88 -14.54
N HIS A 398 11.17 6.17 -13.82
CA HIS A 398 9.96 6.81 -14.34
C HIS A 398 10.12 8.34 -14.36
N THR A 399 11.05 8.84 -15.17
CA THR A 399 11.45 10.25 -15.21
C THR A 399 10.72 11.07 -16.27
N GLU A 400 9.93 10.45 -17.14
CA GLU A 400 9.35 11.10 -18.32
C GLU A 400 7.91 10.62 -18.58
N GLU A 401 7.15 11.41 -19.33
CA GLU A 401 5.87 10.97 -19.89
C GLU A 401 6.08 9.93 -21.01
N GLY A 402 5.05 9.11 -21.23
CA GLY A 402 5.01 8.09 -22.26
C GLY A 402 5.83 6.84 -21.95
N GLN A 403 6.40 6.68 -20.76
CA GLN A 403 7.14 5.47 -20.41
C GLN A 403 6.19 4.30 -20.16
N LEU A 404 6.52 3.14 -20.73
CA LEU A 404 5.82 1.89 -20.49
C LEU A 404 6.43 1.18 -19.28
N SER A 405 5.59 0.69 -18.39
CA SER A 405 6.03 -0.03 -17.20
C SER A 405 5.05 -1.12 -16.79
N MET A 406 5.57 -2.20 -16.20
CA MET A 406 4.75 -3.37 -15.84
C MET A 406 3.84 -3.06 -14.65
N ALA A 407 2.55 -3.39 -14.77
CA ALA A 407 1.64 -3.40 -13.65
C ALA A 407 1.72 -4.77 -12.96
N ASN A 408 2.11 -4.79 -11.68
CA ASN A 408 2.25 -5.99 -10.87
C ASN A 408 1.50 -5.85 -9.55
N ALA A 409 1.23 -6.97 -8.88
CA ALA A 409 0.58 -7.03 -7.56
C ALA A 409 1.62 -7.10 -6.41
N GLY A 410 2.85 -6.66 -6.66
CA GLY A 410 4.02 -6.82 -5.80
C GLY A 410 5.21 -7.44 -6.52
N PRO A 411 6.37 -7.54 -5.84
CA PRO A 411 7.62 -7.99 -6.45
C PRO A 411 7.48 -9.36 -7.14
N GLY A 412 7.95 -9.44 -8.39
CA GLY A 412 8.00 -10.67 -9.18
C GLY A 412 6.65 -11.18 -9.68
N THR A 413 5.64 -10.31 -9.76
CA THR A 413 4.29 -10.69 -10.19
C THR A 413 3.86 -10.06 -11.51
N ASN A 414 4.81 -9.86 -12.44
CA ASN A 414 4.51 -9.31 -13.77
C ASN A 414 3.66 -10.30 -14.57
N GLY A 415 2.67 -9.79 -15.29
CA GLY A 415 1.81 -10.56 -16.19
C GLY A 415 1.73 -9.91 -17.56
N SER A 416 0.52 -9.73 -18.09
CA SER A 416 0.28 -8.94 -19.30
C SER A 416 -0.09 -7.49 -19.02
N GLN A 417 -0.40 -7.12 -17.78
CA GLN A 417 -0.81 -5.76 -17.47
C GLN A 417 0.38 -4.79 -17.50
N PHE A 418 0.16 -3.61 -18.04
CA PHE A 418 1.13 -2.53 -18.14
C PHE A 418 0.43 -1.18 -17.97
N PHE A 419 1.22 -0.15 -17.72
CA PHE A 419 0.75 1.24 -17.78
C PHE A 419 1.68 2.11 -18.61
N ILE A 420 1.10 3.18 -19.18
CA ILE A 420 1.81 4.26 -19.88
C ILE A 420 1.74 5.49 -18.98
N THR A 421 2.89 6.05 -18.63
CA THR A 421 2.97 7.24 -17.76
C THR A 421 2.54 8.50 -18.50
N SER A 422 1.94 9.42 -17.76
CA SER A 422 1.55 10.75 -18.29
C SER A 422 2.48 11.86 -17.81
N ARG A 423 3.37 11.54 -16.87
CA ARG A 423 4.39 12.42 -16.30
C ARG A 423 5.48 11.58 -15.64
N ASP A 424 6.45 12.26 -15.02
CA ASP A 424 7.39 11.62 -14.11
C ASP A 424 6.66 11.07 -12.86
N VAL A 425 6.93 9.81 -12.51
CA VAL A 425 6.29 9.10 -11.39
C VAL A 425 7.32 8.35 -10.53
N PRO A 426 8.29 9.05 -9.92
CA PRO A 426 9.43 8.44 -9.23
C PRO A 426 9.05 7.55 -8.04
N HIS A 427 7.83 7.66 -7.51
CA HIS A 427 7.32 6.80 -6.43
C HIS A 427 7.10 5.32 -6.86
N LEU A 428 7.13 5.05 -8.17
CA LEU A 428 7.06 3.72 -8.78
C LEU A 428 8.45 3.09 -9.04
N ASP A 429 9.52 3.87 -8.89
CA ASP A 429 10.89 3.40 -9.12
C ASP A 429 11.26 2.28 -8.14
N GLY A 430 11.90 1.23 -8.67
CA GLY A 430 12.29 0.06 -7.89
C GLY A 430 11.13 -0.89 -7.53
N LYS A 431 9.92 -0.63 -8.05
CA LYS A 431 8.73 -1.47 -7.86
C LYS A 431 8.15 -2.00 -9.17
N HIS A 432 8.25 -1.21 -10.23
CA HIS A 432 7.73 -1.52 -11.56
C HIS A 432 8.83 -1.44 -12.60
N VAL A 433 8.90 -2.43 -13.49
CA VAL A 433 9.92 -2.54 -14.54
C VAL A 433 9.55 -1.62 -15.70
N VAL A 434 10.34 -0.57 -15.94
CA VAL A 434 10.23 0.26 -17.15
C VAL A 434 10.80 -0.52 -18.33
N PHE A 435 9.98 -0.73 -19.36
CA PHE A 435 10.33 -1.61 -20.48
C PHE A 435 10.14 -0.97 -21.87
N GLY A 436 9.70 0.27 -21.95
CA GLY A 436 9.55 0.96 -23.22
C GLY A 436 9.17 2.42 -23.09
N LYS A 437 8.94 3.07 -24.23
CA LYS A 437 8.38 4.42 -24.31
C LYS A 437 7.56 4.63 -25.59
N VAL A 438 6.51 5.43 -25.49
CA VAL A 438 5.76 5.95 -26.63
C VAL A 438 6.66 6.89 -27.43
N VAL A 439 6.86 6.58 -28.72
CA VAL A 439 7.65 7.38 -29.66
C VAL A 439 6.77 8.17 -30.62
N GLU A 440 5.53 7.73 -30.86
CA GLU A 440 4.52 8.45 -31.66
C GLU A 440 3.13 8.22 -31.04
N GLY A 441 2.24 9.21 -31.13
CA GLY A 441 0.87 9.10 -30.60
C GLY A 441 0.70 9.46 -29.12
N MET A 442 1.62 10.26 -28.55
CA MET A 442 1.43 10.78 -27.18
C MET A 442 0.18 11.68 -27.05
N ASP A 443 -0.23 12.36 -28.11
CA ASP A 443 -1.49 13.10 -28.15
C ASP A 443 -2.71 12.16 -28.00
N ILE A 444 -2.61 10.91 -28.45
CA ILE A 444 -3.65 9.89 -28.25
C ILE A 444 -3.70 9.45 -26.79
N VAL A 445 -2.54 9.26 -26.14
CA VAL A 445 -2.47 9.01 -24.70
C VAL A 445 -3.14 10.14 -23.93
N ARG A 446 -2.82 11.40 -24.25
CA ARG A 446 -3.46 12.58 -23.63
C ARG A 446 -4.98 12.63 -23.84
N LYS A 447 -5.45 12.32 -25.06
CA LYS A 447 -6.90 12.21 -25.33
C LYS A 447 -7.55 11.14 -24.46
N ILE A 448 -6.92 9.96 -24.31
CA ILE A 448 -7.43 8.88 -23.46
C ILE A 448 -7.50 9.34 -22.00
N GLU A 449 -6.53 10.12 -21.49
CA GLU A 449 -6.59 10.63 -20.11
C GLU A 449 -7.77 11.56 -19.83
N ASP A 450 -8.18 12.33 -20.83
CA ASP A 450 -9.22 13.36 -20.72
C ASP A 450 -10.65 12.82 -20.87
N ILE A 451 -10.82 11.53 -21.19
CA ILE A 451 -12.14 10.91 -21.32
C ILE A 451 -12.89 10.85 -19.99
N GLU A 452 -14.22 10.71 -20.07
CA GLU A 452 -15.06 10.51 -18.90
C GLU A 452 -14.80 9.14 -18.24
N LYS A 453 -14.70 9.16 -16.91
CA LYS A 453 -14.35 8.00 -16.07
C LYS A 453 -15.46 7.75 -15.06
N GLY A 454 -15.79 6.49 -14.82
CA GLY A 454 -16.73 6.03 -13.80
C GLY A 454 -16.03 5.60 -12.51
N GLU A 455 -16.63 4.64 -11.80
CA GLU A 455 -16.02 4.06 -10.59
C GLU A 455 -14.63 3.47 -10.87
N SER A 456 -13.74 3.59 -9.88
CA SER A 456 -12.37 3.06 -9.91
C SER A 456 -11.52 3.55 -11.10
N ASP A 457 -11.78 4.77 -11.59
CA ASP A 457 -11.07 5.40 -12.71
C ASP A 457 -11.23 4.64 -14.06
N LYS A 458 -12.25 3.78 -14.18
CA LYS A 458 -12.53 3.05 -15.42
C LYS A 458 -13.21 3.97 -16.45
N PRO A 459 -12.81 3.96 -17.73
CA PRO A 459 -13.53 4.69 -18.79
C PRO A 459 -15.02 4.33 -18.85
N VAL A 460 -15.90 5.33 -18.97
CA VAL A 460 -17.36 5.10 -19.11
C VAL A 460 -17.67 4.41 -20.45
N VAL A 461 -16.99 4.83 -21.51
CA VAL A 461 -16.98 4.15 -22.81
C VAL A 461 -15.62 3.49 -22.96
N ASP A 462 -15.63 2.17 -23.19
CA ASP A 462 -14.41 1.36 -23.23
C ASP A 462 -13.42 1.89 -24.28
N ILE A 463 -12.16 1.99 -23.85
CA ILE A 463 -11.01 2.25 -24.70
C ILE A 463 -10.39 0.90 -25.06
N VAL A 464 -10.44 0.56 -26.34
CA VAL A 464 -10.09 -0.77 -26.85
C VAL A 464 -8.87 -0.66 -27.77
N VAL A 465 -7.97 -1.63 -27.65
CA VAL A 465 -6.92 -1.90 -28.65
C VAL A 465 -7.58 -2.58 -29.85
N GLU A 466 -7.92 -1.81 -30.89
CA GLU A 466 -8.56 -2.33 -32.09
C GLU A 466 -7.64 -3.25 -32.89
N ASP A 467 -6.38 -2.87 -33.02
CA ASP A 467 -5.35 -3.69 -33.63
C ASP A 467 -3.99 -3.44 -32.98
N CYS A 468 -3.11 -4.42 -33.04
CA CYS A 468 -1.76 -4.29 -32.51
C CYS A 468 -0.77 -5.21 -33.21
N GLY A 469 0.51 -4.82 -33.19
CA GLY A 469 1.55 -5.60 -33.84
C GLY A 469 2.91 -4.95 -33.78
N ARG A 470 3.86 -5.51 -34.51
CA ARG A 470 5.18 -4.94 -34.73
C ARG A 470 5.13 -3.94 -35.89
N VAL A 471 5.88 -2.84 -35.77
CA VAL A 471 6.02 -1.83 -36.83
C VAL A 471 6.98 -2.29 -37.91
#